data_AF-A0A3M1B8J3-F1
#
_entry.id   AF-A0A3M1B8J3-F1
#
_cell.length_a   1.000
_cell.length_b   1.000
_cell.length_c   1.000
_cell.angle_alpha   90.00
_cell.angle_beta   90.00
_cell.angle_gamma   90.00
#
_symmetry.space_group_name_H-M   'P 1'
#
loop_
_entity.id
_entity.type
_entity.pdbx_description
1 polymer ?
#
loop_
_entity_poly.entity_id
_entity_poly.type
_entity_poly.pdbx_seq_one_letter_code
_entity_poly.pdbx_strand_id
1 'polypeptide(L)'
;MRFLVFATLLSSVACSAPYRDAYEALTAAQQEYQTFKETEHPDPDAVVPAIRNFTKATRAYEDGEYEQAIEYAEQTTRYLENLRRTIHTRKKVDGPPKELIEGTKAVLAKIEEYLAPNLKLEAYYDKIVEETEKGNYDLAMQYLEEAKRFIKTNPRLQLTNTVILDASQAYVDKYGATIPIYANVSESGELTDKIGEVKAGTEMIFLRSRRIDKNLRYIEVSSQNRRLSGWVYPDFVRVVE
;
A
#
# COMPACT_ATOMS: atom_id res chain seq x y z
N MET A 1 63.13 23.41 54.27
CA MET A 1 62.78 23.99 52.95
C MET A 1 62.78 22.83 51.96
N ARG A 2 61.63 22.31 51.49
CA ARG A 2 60.87 22.73 50.27
C ARG A 2 61.83 22.83 49.06
N PHE A 3 61.74 22.00 48.02
CA PHE A 3 60.68 22.07 47.00
C PHE A 3 60.43 20.76 46.22
N LEU A 4 59.16 20.62 45.86
CA LEU A 4 58.50 19.79 44.85
C LEU A 4 59.21 19.79 43.47
N VAL A 5 59.17 18.66 42.75
CA VAL A 5 58.86 18.66 41.30
C VAL A 5 57.98 17.45 40.99
N PHE A 6 56.70 17.75 40.82
CA PHE A 6 55.65 16.92 40.22
C PHE A 6 55.31 17.62 38.89
N ALA A 7 55.50 16.98 37.74
CA ALA A 7 54.96 17.39 36.42
C ALA A 7 55.42 16.36 35.37
N THR A 8 54.56 15.38 35.03
CA THR A 8 53.71 15.36 33.82
C THR A 8 54.46 15.24 32.51
N LEU A 9 54.24 14.12 31.81
CA LEU A 9 54.10 14.06 30.35
C LEU A 9 53.28 12.80 30.00
N LEU A 10 51.98 12.89 30.31
CA LEU A 10 50.93 12.13 29.66
C LEU A 10 50.54 12.94 28.43
N SER A 11 51.12 12.62 27.28
CA SER A 11 50.74 13.29 26.03
C SER A 11 50.98 12.35 24.86
N SER A 12 49.97 11.54 24.54
CA SER A 12 49.76 10.97 23.19
C SER A 12 48.47 10.15 23.10
N VAL A 13 47.30 10.75 23.35
CA VAL A 13 46.01 10.20 22.86
C VAL A 13 45.04 11.36 22.58
N ALA A 14 45.30 12.16 21.54
CA ALA A 14 44.36 13.21 21.12
C ALA A 14 44.40 13.53 19.61
N CYS A 15 44.87 12.62 18.74
CA CYS A 15 44.97 12.85 17.29
C CYS A 15 44.01 12.02 16.42
N SER A 16 43.03 11.31 17.00
CA SER A 16 42.13 10.43 16.23
C SER A 16 40.65 10.82 16.23
N ALA A 17 40.25 11.86 16.96
CA ALA A 17 38.84 12.26 17.06
C ALA A 17 38.28 12.87 15.76
N PRO A 18 38.94 13.86 15.12
CA PRO A 18 38.38 14.51 13.93
C PRO A 18 38.23 13.56 12.72
N TYR A 19 39.20 12.65 12.55
CA TYR A 19 39.15 11.63 11.51
C TYR A 19 37.95 10.70 11.68
N ARG A 20 37.71 10.24 12.91
CA ARG A 20 36.62 9.33 13.23
C ARG A 20 35.26 10.01 13.03
N ASP A 21 35.11 11.24 13.52
CA ASP A 21 33.87 11.99 13.40
C ASP A 21 33.53 12.27 11.92
N ALA A 22 34.53 12.59 11.10
CA ALA A 22 34.34 12.78 9.67
C ALA A 22 33.95 11.47 8.93
N TYR A 23 34.55 10.34 9.31
CA TYR A 23 34.19 9.04 8.76
C TYR A 23 32.75 8.63 9.14
N GLU A 24 32.35 8.86 10.39
CA GLU A 24 30.99 8.60 10.87
C GLU A 24 29.98 9.49 10.13
N ALA A 25 30.28 10.78 9.92
CA ALA A 25 29.44 11.70 9.17
C ALA A 25 29.27 11.28 7.68
N LEU A 26 30.36 10.88 7.02
CA LEU A 26 30.30 10.35 5.65
C LEU A 26 29.45 9.08 5.54
N THR A 27 29.64 8.16 6.49
CA THR A 27 28.88 6.90 6.53
C THR A 27 27.38 7.18 6.71
N ALA A 28 27.03 8.09 7.63
CA ALA A 28 25.65 8.50 7.87
C ALA A 28 25.02 9.14 6.62
N ALA A 29 25.74 10.07 5.96
CA ALA A 29 25.25 10.72 4.75
C ALA A 29 25.05 9.73 3.59
N GLN A 30 25.95 8.74 3.44
CA GLN A 30 25.81 7.70 2.44
C GLN A 30 24.61 6.79 2.73
N GLN A 31 24.42 6.40 3.98
CA GLN A 31 23.28 5.57 4.39
C GLN A 31 21.95 6.32 4.16
N GLU A 32 21.86 7.58 4.58
CA GLU A 32 20.66 8.40 4.35
C GLU A 32 20.35 8.53 2.86
N TYR A 33 21.36 8.70 2.01
CA TYR A 33 21.15 8.74 0.56
C TYR A 33 20.60 7.42 0.00
N GLN A 34 21.12 6.26 0.43
CA GLN A 34 20.60 4.97 -0.01
C GLN A 34 19.16 4.77 0.46
N THR A 35 18.89 5.01 1.75
CA THR A 35 17.54 4.91 2.31
C THR A 35 16.58 5.86 1.59
N PHE A 36 16.96 7.12 1.36
CA PHE A 36 16.14 8.09 0.62
C PHE A 36 15.84 7.62 -0.81
N LYS A 37 16.82 7.04 -1.52
CA LYS A 37 16.61 6.52 -2.87
C LYS A 37 15.65 5.32 -2.90
N GLU A 38 15.76 4.45 -1.91
CA GLU A 38 14.91 3.27 -1.74
C GLU A 38 13.48 3.63 -1.33
N THR A 39 13.29 4.65 -0.48
CA THR A 39 11.97 5.00 0.05
C THR A 39 11.24 6.06 -0.77
N GLU A 40 11.94 7.08 -1.29
CA GLU A 40 11.30 8.24 -1.92
C GLU A 40 11.23 8.15 -3.44
N HIS A 41 12.05 7.28 -4.05
CA HIS A 41 12.22 7.16 -5.51
C HIS A 41 12.28 8.52 -6.23
N PRO A 42 13.22 9.40 -5.83
CA PRO A 42 13.25 10.78 -6.28
C PRO A 42 13.61 10.90 -7.76
N ASP A 43 13.19 12.01 -8.38
CA ASP A 43 13.73 12.45 -9.67
C ASP A 43 15.28 12.52 -9.58
N PRO A 44 16.02 11.89 -10.52
CA PRO A 44 17.48 11.97 -10.55
C PRO A 44 18.03 13.41 -10.48
N ASP A 45 17.34 14.38 -11.07
CA ASP A 45 17.77 15.78 -11.07
C ASP A 45 17.59 16.43 -9.69
N ALA A 46 16.58 16.01 -8.93
CA ALA A 46 16.31 16.53 -7.60
C ALA A 46 17.39 16.14 -6.57
N VAL A 47 18.13 15.05 -6.78
CA VAL A 47 19.18 14.61 -5.85
C VAL A 47 20.58 15.13 -6.20
N VAL A 48 20.75 15.81 -7.34
CA VAL A 48 22.05 16.34 -7.79
C VAL A 48 22.74 17.21 -6.71
N PRO A 49 22.05 18.09 -5.97
CA PRO A 49 22.70 18.87 -4.92
C PRO A 49 23.22 18.01 -3.75
N ALA A 50 22.50 16.96 -3.36
CA ALA A 50 22.96 16.02 -2.34
C ALA A 50 24.22 15.27 -2.81
N ILE A 51 24.22 14.76 -4.04
CA ILE A 51 25.38 14.06 -4.63
C ILE A 51 26.60 14.99 -4.69
N ARG A 52 26.40 16.26 -5.05
CA ARG A 52 27.47 17.26 -5.09
C ARG A 52 28.06 17.51 -3.72
N ASN A 53 27.23 17.68 -2.69
CA ASN A 53 27.71 17.88 -1.32
C ASN A 53 28.45 16.65 -0.79
N PHE A 54 27.93 15.45 -1.04
CA PHE A 54 28.59 14.21 -0.65
C PHE A 54 29.96 14.07 -1.34
N THR A 55 30.05 14.39 -2.63
CA THR A 55 31.33 14.38 -3.38
C THR A 55 32.34 15.36 -2.78
N LYS A 56 31.91 16.55 -2.35
CA LYS A 56 32.78 17.51 -1.65
C LYS A 56 33.22 16.98 -0.30
N ALA A 57 32.33 16.33 0.44
CA ALA A 57 32.64 15.72 1.73
C ALA A 57 33.73 14.65 1.61
N THR A 58 33.61 13.77 0.62
CA THR A 58 34.60 12.72 0.36
C THR A 58 35.97 13.30 0.02
N ARG A 59 36.03 14.33 -0.83
CA ARG A 59 37.29 15.00 -1.17
C ARG A 59 37.94 15.67 0.02
N ALA A 60 37.17 16.45 0.79
CA ALA A 60 37.67 17.10 2.00
C ALA A 60 38.22 16.08 3.01
N TYR A 61 37.58 14.91 3.13
CA TYR A 61 38.08 13.82 3.98
C TYR A 61 39.40 13.23 3.47
N GLU A 62 39.51 12.99 2.16
CA GLU A 62 40.75 12.50 1.51
C GLU A 62 41.91 13.50 1.67
N ASP A 63 41.60 14.81 1.63
CA ASP A 63 42.56 15.91 1.79
C ASP A 63 42.92 16.18 3.27
N GLY A 64 42.29 15.49 4.23
CA GLY A 64 42.51 15.67 5.67
C GLY A 64 41.80 16.89 6.27
N GLU A 65 40.91 17.54 5.52
CA GLU A 65 40.08 18.68 5.93
C GLU A 65 38.82 18.18 6.66
N TYR A 66 39.01 17.51 7.80
CA TYR A 66 37.94 16.76 8.48
C TYR A 66 36.73 17.61 8.91
N GLU A 67 36.94 18.86 9.35
CA GLU A 67 35.83 19.76 9.70
C GLU A 67 34.96 20.09 8.47
N GLN A 68 35.59 20.34 7.32
CA GLN A 68 34.86 20.59 6.07
C GLN A 68 34.15 19.32 5.58
N ALA A 69 34.77 18.15 5.74
CA ALA A 69 34.16 16.87 5.40
C ALA A 69 32.86 16.64 6.18
N ILE A 70 32.87 16.90 7.49
CA ILE A 70 31.69 16.84 8.35
C ILE A 70 30.63 17.83 7.86
N GLU A 71 31.00 19.08 7.61
CA GLU A 71 30.05 20.11 7.18
C GLU A 71 29.34 19.70 5.87
N TYR A 72 30.08 19.24 4.86
CA TYR A 72 29.50 18.82 3.59
C TYR A 72 28.65 17.54 3.73
N ALA A 73 29.03 16.61 4.59
CA ALA A 73 28.21 15.41 4.89
C ALA A 73 26.89 15.79 5.57
N GLU A 74 26.91 16.71 6.53
CA GLU A 74 25.69 17.24 7.15
C GLU A 74 24.81 18.03 6.18
N GLN A 75 25.41 18.80 5.25
CA GLN A 75 24.68 19.49 4.19
C GLN A 75 23.96 18.50 3.25
N THR A 76 24.57 17.34 3.00
CA THR A 76 23.94 16.25 2.23
C THR A 76 22.69 15.74 2.94
N THR A 77 22.84 15.38 4.22
CA THR A 77 21.76 14.85 5.05
C THR A 77 20.60 15.86 5.18
N ARG A 78 20.90 17.12 5.52
CA ARG A 78 19.90 18.20 5.62
C ARG A 78 19.15 18.45 4.31
N TYR A 79 19.84 18.35 3.17
CA TYR A 79 19.21 18.51 1.87
C TYR A 79 18.19 17.40 1.60
N LEU A 80 18.57 16.14 1.84
CA LEU A 80 17.70 14.98 1.65
C LEU A 80 16.48 15.04 2.57
N GLU A 81 16.64 15.43 3.83
CA GLU A 81 15.51 15.63 4.76
C GLU A 81 14.53 16.71 4.27
N ASN A 82 15.04 17.85 3.80
CA ASN A 82 14.19 18.93 3.29
C ASN A 82 13.48 18.53 1.99
N LEU A 83 14.16 17.79 1.12
CA LEU A 83 13.58 17.25 -0.09
C LEU A 83 12.47 16.25 0.26
N ARG A 84 12.70 15.35 1.24
CA ARG A 84 11.68 14.43 1.77
C ARG A 84 10.45 15.19 2.22
N ARG A 85 10.61 16.23 3.04
CA ARG A 85 9.50 17.07 3.52
C ARG A 85 8.74 17.73 2.38
N THR A 86 9.44 18.22 1.36
CA THR A 86 8.81 18.87 0.20
C THR A 86 8.02 17.88 -0.63
N ILE A 87 8.58 16.69 -0.89
CA ILE A 87 7.89 15.59 -1.58
C ILE A 87 6.60 15.23 -0.84
N HIS A 88 6.68 15.01 0.47
CA HIS A 88 5.51 14.65 1.29
C HIS A 88 4.47 15.77 1.38
N THR A 89 4.91 17.03 1.44
CA THR A 89 4.01 18.18 1.50
C THR A 89 3.24 18.34 0.19
N ARG A 90 3.91 18.22 -0.96
CA ARG A 90 3.24 18.23 -2.27
C ARG A 90 2.26 17.06 -2.42
N LYS A 91 2.67 15.84 -2.06
CA LYS A 91 1.82 14.64 -2.10
C LYS A 91 0.54 14.77 -1.26
N LYS A 92 0.59 15.51 -0.15
CA LYS A 92 -0.59 15.82 0.69
C LYS A 92 -1.51 16.91 0.10
N VAL A 93 -0.97 17.87 -0.64
CA VAL A 93 -1.75 19.00 -1.19
C VAL A 93 -2.43 18.60 -2.50
N ASP A 94 -1.75 17.86 -3.36
CA ASP A 94 -2.25 17.54 -4.71
C ASP A 94 -3.17 16.30 -4.73
N GLY A 95 -3.13 15.49 -3.67
CA GLY A 95 -3.89 14.24 -3.57
C GLY A 95 -3.41 13.18 -4.57
N PRO A 96 -4.06 12.00 -4.61
CA PRO A 96 -3.70 10.95 -5.54
C PRO A 96 -3.96 11.39 -6.99
N PRO A 97 -3.07 11.03 -7.94
CA PRO A 97 -3.28 11.29 -9.36
C PRO A 97 -4.63 10.76 -9.84
N LYS A 98 -5.31 11.51 -10.72
CA LYS A 98 -6.61 11.10 -11.26
C LYS A 98 -6.57 9.70 -11.89
N GLU A 99 -5.49 9.40 -12.62
CA GLU A 99 -5.27 8.08 -13.21
C GLU A 99 -5.25 6.95 -12.16
N LEU A 100 -4.62 7.20 -11.01
CA LEU A 100 -4.57 6.23 -9.91
C LEU A 100 -5.98 5.97 -9.36
N ILE A 101 -6.78 7.02 -9.15
CA ILE A 101 -8.16 6.89 -8.66
C ILE A 101 -9.02 6.09 -9.65
N GLU A 102 -9.00 6.47 -10.93
CA GLU A 102 -9.81 5.83 -11.97
C GLU A 102 -9.37 4.39 -12.24
N GLY A 103 -8.06 4.14 -12.26
CA GLY A 103 -7.49 2.81 -12.41
C GLY A 103 -7.83 1.89 -11.24
N THR A 104 -7.75 2.39 -10.00
CA THR A 104 -8.14 1.64 -8.80
C THR A 104 -9.61 1.24 -8.84
N LYS A 105 -10.50 2.15 -9.28
CA LYS A 105 -11.92 1.83 -9.50
C LYS A 105 -12.12 0.76 -10.57
N ALA A 106 -11.35 0.80 -11.66
CA ALA A 106 -11.43 -0.22 -12.71
C ALA A 106 -10.97 -1.61 -12.22
N VAL A 107 -9.91 -1.66 -11.39
CA VAL A 107 -9.45 -2.91 -10.76
C VAL A 107 -10.52 -3.45 -9.81
N LEU A 108 -11.13 -2.61 -8.97
CA LEU A 108 -12.22 -3.02 -8.08
C LEU A 108 -13.42 -3.56 -8.87
N ALA A 109 -13.87 -2.84 -9.90
CA ALA A 109 -14.97 -3.30 -10.75
C ALA A 109 -14.65 -4.67 -11.36
N LYS A 110 -13.39 -4.90 -11.74
CA LYS A 110 -12.97 -6.20 -12.27
C LYS A 110 -12.99 -7.31 -11.21
N ILE A 111 -12.60 -7.01 -9.98
CA ILE A 111 -12.73 -7.95 -8.83
C ILE A 111 -14.21 -8.28 -8.61
N GLU A 112 -15.08 -7.28 -8.68
CA GLU A 112 -16.53 -7.40 -8.45
C GLU A 112 -17.26 -8.18 -9.55
N GLU A 113 -16.68 -8.35 -10.74
CA GLU A 113 -17.19 -9.27 -11.75
C GLU A 113 -17.04 -10.75 -11.34
N TYR A 114 -16.21 -11.07 -10.34
CA TYR A 114 -15.92 -12.45 -9.95
C TYR A 114 -16.76 -12.89 -8.76
N LEU A 115 -17.34 -14.09 -8.88
CA LEU A 115 -18.04 -14.78 -7.80
C LEU A 115 -17.05 -15.22 -6.72
N ALA A 116 -15.98 -15.91 -7.13
CA ALA A 116 -14.93 -16.37 -6.25
C ALA A 116 -13.79 -15.33 -6.14
N PRO A 117 -13.18 -15.15 -4.95
CA PRO A 117 -12.04 -14.27 -4.77
C PRO A 117 -10.87 -14.64 -5.69
N ASN A 118 -10.32 -13.64 -6.40
CA ASN A 118 -9.02 -13.79 -7.04
C ASN A 118 -7.95 -13.19 -6.13
N LEU A 119 -7.37 -14.05 -5.28
CA LEU A 119 -6.43 -13.63 -4.23
C LEU A 119 -5.26 -12.78 -4.77
N LYS A 120 -4.79 -13.05 -6.00
CA LYS A 120 -3.70 -12.29 -6.60
C LYS A 120 -4.13 -10.90 -7.05
N LEU A 121 -5.28 -10.79 -7.72
CA LEU A 121 -5.81 -9.48 -8.14
C LEU A 121 -6.22 -8.63 -6.93
N GLU A 122 -6.84 -9.24 -5.92
CA GLU A 122 -7.21 -8.56 -4.68
C GLU A 122 -5.99 -8.09 -3.89
N ALA A 123 -4.91 -8.89 -3.83
CA ALA A 123 -3.67 -8.46 -3.21
C ALA A 123 -3.05 -7.24 -3.91
N TYR A 124 -3.16 -7.14 -5.25
CA TYR A 124 -2.76 -5.91 -5.95
C TYR A 124 -3.62 -4.73 -5.55
N TYR A 125 -4.95 -4.91 -5.53
CA TYR A 125 -5.86 -3.85 -5.11
C TYR A 125 -5.56 -3.35 -3.68
N ASP A 126 -5.34 -4.26 -2.74
CA ASP A 126 -5.04 -3.90 -1.35
C ASP A 126 -3.74 -3.10 -1.24
N LYS A 127 -2.70 -3.49 -1.97
CA LYS A 127 -1.44 -2.73 -2.03
C LYS A 127 -1.60 -1.35 -2.67
N ILE A 128 -2.44 -1.23 -3.70
CA ILE A 128 -2.74 0.07 -4.32
C ILE A 128 -3.41 0.99 -3.29
N VAL A 129 -4.42 0.51 -2.57
CA VAL A 129 -5.13 1.29 -1.54
C VAL A 129 -4.17 1.66 -0.41
N GLU A 130 -3.43 0.71 0.13
CA GLU A 130 -2.48 0.92 1.22
C GLU A 130 -1.42 1.98 0.87
N GLU A 131 -0.79 1.88 -0.30
CA GLU A 131 0.22 2.85 -0.71
C GLU A 131 -0.39 4.21 -1.07
N THR A 132 -1.62 4.24 -1.56
CA THR A 132 -2.36 5.49 -1.78
C THR A 132 -2.63 6.21 -0.46
N GLU A 133 -3.05 5.50 0.58
CA GLU A 133 -3.28 6.04 1.92
C GLU A 133 -1.98 6.57 2.56
N LYS A 134 -0.85 5.90 2.31
CA LYS A 134 0.48 6.36 2.72
C LYS A 134 0.98 7.57 1.92
N GLY A 135 0.34 7.93 0.82
CA GLY A 135 0.78 8.98 -0.10
C GLY A 135 1.88 8.54 -1.07
N ASN A 136 2.19 7.25 -1.14
CA ASN A 136 3.21 6.66 -2.01
C ASN A 136 2.65 6.40 -3.42
N TYR A 137 2.22 7.47 -4.10
CA TYR A 137 1.51 7.36 -5.37
C TYR A 137 2.30 6.68 -6.50
N ASP A 138 3.63 6.85 -6.52
CA ASP A 138 4.50 6.22 -7.52
C ASP A 138 4.47 4.69 -7.39
N LEU A 139 4.54 4.19 -6.15
CA LEU A 139 4.46 2.77 -5.85
C LEU A 139 3.04 2.23 -6.06
N ALA A 140 2.01 2.99 -5.67
CA ALA A 140 0.62 2.65 -5.95
C ALA A 140 0.34 2.52 -7.47
N MET A 141 0.92 3.40 -8.28
CA MET A 141 0.86 3.33 -9.74
C MET A 141 1.58 2.09 -10.30
N GLN A 142 2.72 1.68 -9.73
CA GLN A 142 3.38 0.44 -10.12
C GLN A 142 2.49 -0.78 -9.87
N TYR A 143 1.86 -0.88 -8.69
CA TYR A 143 0.92 -1.95 -8.39
C TYR A 143 -0.33 -1.92 -9.30
N LEU A 144 -0.81 -0.72 -9.67
CA LEU A 144 -1.90 -0.57 -10.63
C LEU A 144 -1.53 -1.14 -12.01
N GLU A 145 -0.32 -0.87 -12.50
CA GLU A 145 0.15 -1.42 -13.77
C GLU A 145 0.31 -2.94 -13.73
N GLU A 146 0.75 -3.50 -12.60
CA GLU A 146 0.78 -4.94 -12.39
C GLU A 146 -0.64 -5.55 -12.39
N ALA A 147 -1.61 -4.91 -11.74
CA ALA A 147 -3.01 -5.34 -11.76
C ALA A 147 -3.60 -5.32 -13.17
N LYS A 148 -3.39 -4.22 -13.92
CA LYS A 148 -3.84 -4.09 -15.33
C LYS A 148 -3.23 -5.20 -16.20
N ARG A 149 -1.94 -5.49 -16.03
CA ARG A 149 -1.25 -6.59 -16.74
C ARG A 149 -1.83 -7.95 -16.37
N PHE A 150 -2.12 -8.18 -15.09
CA PHE A 150 -2.73 -9.41 -14.62
C PHE A 150 -4.11 -9.63 -15.25
N ILE A 151 -4.97 -8.61 -15.25
CA ILE A 151 -6.31 -8.66 -15.89
C ILE A 151 -6.19 -9.00 -17.38
N LYS A 152 -5.28 -8.33 -18.10
CA LYS A 152 -5.08 -8.56 -19.54
C LYS A 152 -4.61 -9.98 -19.87
N THR A 153 -3.79 -10.57 -19.01
CA THR A 153 -3.18 -11.89 -19.23
C THR A 153 -4.04 -13.05 -18.71
N ASN A 154 -5.06 -12.77 -17.90
CA ASN A 154 -5.93 -13.78 -17.30
C ASN A 154 -7.42 -13.53 -17.64
N PRO A 155 -7.83 -13.59 -18.93
CA PRO A 155 -9.20 -13.29 -19.34
C PRO A 155 -10.23 -14.36 -18.92
N ARG A 156 -9.78 -15.56 -18.52
CA ARG A 156 -10.64 -16.72 -18.21
C ARG A 156 -10.94 -16.88 -16.72
N LEU A 157 -11.34 -15.80 -16.07
CA LEU A 157 -11.89 -15.89 -14.72
C LEU A 157 -13.38 -16.24 -14.87
N GLN A 158 -13.74 -17.44 -14.43
CA GLN A 158 -14.97 -18.14 -14.79
C GLN A 158 -16.22 -17.31 -14.45
N LEU A 159 -17.04 -17.07 -15.48
CA LEU A 159 -18.40 -16.53 -15.40
C LEU A 159 -19.36 -17.69 -15.13
N THR A 160 -19.32 -18.30 -13.94
CA THR A 160 -20.47 -19.10 -13.51
C THR A 160 -21.57 -18.11 -13.17
N ASN A 161 -22.46 -17.90 -14.14
CA ASN A 161 -23.61 -17.02 -13.98
C ASN A 161 -24.70 -17.67 -13.13
N THR A 162 -24.53 -18.89 -12.64
CA THR A 162 -25.54 -19.61 -11.87
C THR A 162 -24.97 -20.00 -10.51
N VAL A 163 -25.74 -19.72 -9.47
CA VAL A 163 -25.46 -20.06 -8.08
C VAL A 163 -26.67 -20.71 -7.45
N ILE A 164 -26.46 -21.57 -6.48
CA ILE A 164 -27.54 -22.09 -5.64
C ILE A 164 -27.53 -21.32 -4.34
N LEU A 165 -28.67 -20.75 -3.97
CA LEU A 165 -28.85 -20.17 -2.65
C LEU A 165 -29.17 -21.28 -1.67
N ASP A 166 -28.24 -21.55 -0.76
CA ASP A 166 -28.30 -22.63 0.22
C ASP A 166 -28.17 -22.08 1.64
N ALA A 167 -28.66 -22.80 2.64
CA ALA A 167 -28.59 -22.35 4.03
C ALA A 167 -28.13 -23.50 4.94
N SER A 168 -27.33 -23.18 5.94
CA SER A 168 -26.90 -24.18 6.92
C SER A 168 -28.09 -24.76 7.69
N GLN A 169 -27.99 -26.01 8.13
CA GLN A 169 -29.06 -26.64 8.91
C GLN A 169 -29.44 -25.82 10.15
N ALA A 170 -28.45 -25.27 10.85
CA ALA A 170 -28.67 -24.42 12.02
C ALA A 170 -29.47 -23.14 11.67
N TYR A 171 -29.27 -22.56 10.49
CA TYR A 171 -30.07 -21.44 10.01
C TYR A 171 -31.50 -21.89 9.71
N VAL A 172 -31.66 -23.01 8.99
CA VAL A 172 -32.97 -23.55 8.61
C VAL A 172 -33.82 -23.89 9.84
N ASP A 173 -33.24 -24.49 10.86
CA ASP A 173 -33.94 -24.84 12.10
C ASP A 173 -34.44 -23.61 12.86
N LYS A 174 -33.72 -22.48 12.75
CA LYS A 174 -34.01 -21.25 13.49
C LYS A 174 -34.92 -20.27 12.74
N TYR A 175 -34.73 -20.15 11.44
CA TYR A 175 -35.35 -19.12 10.60
C TYR A 175 -36.22 -19.67 9.48
N GLY A 176 -36.21 -21.00 9.27
CA GLY A 176 -36.89 -21.68 8.17
C GLY A 176 -36.01 -21.83 6.93
N ALA A 177 -36.51 -22.59 5.97
CA ALA A 177 -35.80 -22.88 4.71
C ALA A 177 -35.94 -21.76 3.67
N THR A 178 -35.95 -20.49 4.10
CA THR A 178 -35.99 -19.33 3.21
C THR A 178 -34.82 -18.39 3.45
N ILE A 179 -34.31 -17.80 2.37
CA ILE A 179 -33.15 -16.91 2.35
C ILE A 179 -33.62 -15.52 1.93
N PRO A 180 -33.39 -14.48 2.75
CA PRO A 180 -33.80 -13.12 2.43
C PRO A 180 -32.95 -12.51 1.31
N ILE A 181 -33.61 -11.74 0.44
CA ILE A 181 -33.00 -10.93 -0.61
C ILE A 181 -33.19 -9.45 -0.26
N TYR A 182 -32.12 -8.66 -0.36
CA TYR A 182 -32.07 -7.26 0.06
C TYR A 182 -31.87 -6.31 -1.13
N ALA A 183 -32.45 -5.12 -1.09
CA ALA A 183 -32.29 -4.16 -2.18
C ALA A 183 -30.91 -3.50 -2.19
N ASN A 184 -30.35 -3.25 -1.00
CA ASN A 184 -29.22 -2.35 -0.84
C ASN A 184 -28.13 -2.93 0.07
N VAL A 185 -26.90 -2.45 -0.15
CA VAL A 185 -25.82 -2.51 0.83
C VAL A 185 -25.56 -1.10 1.32
N SER A 186 -25.72 -0.89 2.63
CA SER A 186 -25.53 0.40 3.28
C SER A 186 -24.07 0.88 3.23
N GLU A 187 -23.84 2.14 3.60
CA GLU A 187 -22.50 2.68 3.81
C GLU A 187 -21.74 2.00 4.94
N SER A 188 -22.46 1.49 5.96
CA SER A 188 -21.87 0.67 7.04
C SER A 188 -21.53 -0.75 6.61
N GLY A 189 -21.83 -1.12 5.36
CA GLY A 189 -21.56 -2.45 4.84
C GLY A 189 -22.54 -3.50 5.36
N GLU A 190 -23.80 -3.14 5.61
CA GLU A 190 -24.87 -4.07 5.98
C GLU A 190 -25.92 -4.20 4.86
N LEU A 191 -26.57 -5.36 4.76
CA LEU A 191 -27.70 -5.52 3.83
C LEU A 191 -28.98 -4.91 4.41
N THR A 192 -29.60 -3.98 3.68
CA THR A 192 -30.82 -3.28 4.09
C THR A 192 -31.96 -3.45 3.09
N ASP A 193 -33.18 -3.18 3.56
CA ASP A 193 -34.40 -3.19 2.73
C ASP A 193 -34.68 -4.56 2.11
N LYS A 194 -35.17 -5.49 2.92
CA LYS A 194 -35.58 -6.81 2.45
C LYS A 194 -36.73 -6.68 1.45
N ILE A 195 -36.51 -7.16 0.22
CA ILE A 195 -37.45 -7.09 -0.90
C ILE A 195 -38.11 -8.42 -1.25
N GLY A 196 -37.60 -9.52 -0.69
CA GLY A 196 -38.16 -10.84 -0.91
C GLY A 196 -37.43 -11.92 -0.16
N GLU A 197 -37.88 -13.16 -0.39
CA GLU A 197 -37.23 -14.37 0.08
C GLU A 197 -37.31 -15.43 -1.01
N VAL A 198 -36.34 -16.34 -1.02
CA VAL A 198 -36.37 -17.55 -1.85
C VAL A 198 -36.18 -18.78 -0.98
N LYS A 199 -36.61 -19.95 -1.45
CA LYS A 199 -36.35 -21.20 -0.72
C LYS A 199 -34.87 -21.58 -0.82
N ALA A 200 -34.31 -22.16 0.24
CA ALA A 200 -33.01 -22.81 0.16
C ALA A 200 -33.01 -23.90 -0.94
N GLY A 201 -31.91 -24.03 -1.67
CA GLY A 201 -31.78 -24.84 -2.87
C GLY A 201 -32.23 -24.15 -4.18
N THR A 202 -32.63 -22.88 -4.14
CA THR A 202 -33.07 -22.17 -5.36
C THR A 202 -31.88 -21.75 -6.22
N GLU A 203 -31.92 -22.10 -7.50
CA GLU A 203 -30.97 -21.60 -8.50
C GLU A 203 -31.25 -20.14 -8.86
N MET A 204 -30.21 -19.32 -8.80
CA MET A 204 -30.24 -17.90 -9.10
C MET A 204 -29.12 -17.56 -10.08
N ILE A 205 -29.29 -16.44 -10.77
CA ILE A 205 -28.29 -15.87 -11.66
C ILE A 205 -27.35 -14.99 -10.84
N PHE A 206 -26.05 -15.27 -10.82
CA PHE A 206 -25.04 -14.35 -10.31
C PHE A 206 -24.91 -13.15 -11.25
N LEU A 207 -24.97 -11.94 -10.70
CA LEU A 207 -24.80 -10.71 -11.46
C LEU A 207 -23.42 -10.10 -11.24
N ARG A 208 -23.04 -9.92 -9.97
CA ARG A 208 -21.74 -9.40 -9.54
C ARG A 208 -21.55 -9.63 -8.04
N SER A 209 -20.35 -9.41 -7.54
CA SER A 209 -20.08 -9.22 -6.12
C SER A 209 -19.87 -7.75 -5.80
N ARG A 210 -19.94 -7.40 -4.52
CA ARG A 210 -19.54 -6.11 -3.98
C ARG A 210 -18.58 -6.34 -2.83
N ARG A 211 -17.35 -5.86 -2.96
CA ARG A 211 -16.34 -6.00 -1.91
C ARG A 211 -16.52 -4.86 -0.91
N ILE A 212 -16.71 -5.19 0.36
CA ILE A 212 -16.78 -4.21 1.45
C ILE A 212 -15.42 -4.07 2.09
N ASP A 213 -14.78 -5.20 2.38
CA ASP A 213 -13.39 -5.28 2.82
C ASP A 213 -12.75 -6.60 2.36
N LYS A 214 -11.55 -6.89 2.87
CA LYS A 214 -10.80 -8.11 2.53
C LYS A 214 -11.48 -9.42 2.92
N ASN A 215 -12.39 -9.39 3.90
CA ASN A 215 -13.08 -10.55 4.47
C ASN A 215 -14.57 -10.57 4.13
N LEU A 216 -15.17 -9.42 3.80
CA LEU A 216 -16.59 -9.29 3.55
C LEU A 216 -16.89 -8.88 2.11
N ARG A 217 -17.72 -9.70 1.46
CA ARG A 217 -18.33 -9.39 0.17
C ARG A 217 -19.80 -9.76 0.16
N TYR A 218 -20.58 -9.03 -0.61
CA TYR A 218 -21.97 -9.38 -0.89
C TYR A 218 -22.11 -9.85 -2.32
N ILE A 219 -23.09 -10.70 -2.57
CA ILE A 219 -23.35 -11.27 -3.88
C ILE A 219 -24.69 -10.74 -4.38
N GLU A 220 -24.69 -10.11 -5.54
CA GLU A 220 -25.91 -9.71 -6.23
C GLU A 220 -26.40 -10.86 -7.09
N VAL A 221 -27.65 -11.23 -6.89
CA VAL A 221 -28.31 -12.35 -7.56
C VAL A 221 -29.63 -11.91 -8.18
N SER A 222 -30.06 -12.63 -9.21
CA SER A 222 -31.34 -12.44 -9.89
C SER A 222 -32.07 -13.76 -10.09
N SER A 223 -33.39 -13.76 -9.95
CA SER A 223 -34.19 -14.91 -10.33
C SER A 223 -34.13 -15.14 -11.84
N GLN A 224 -34.34 -16.38 -12.29
CA GLN A 224 -34.32 -16.73 -13.72
C GLN A 224 -35.27 -15.88 -14.58
N ASN A 225 -36.41 -15.49 -14.01
CA ASN A 225 -37.41 -14.63 -14.65
C ASN A 225 -37.20 -13.12 -14.40
N ARG A 226 -36.10 -12.73 -13.74
CA ARG A 226 -35.71 -11.35 -13.40
C ARG A 226 -36.75 -10.54 -12.60
N ARG A 227 -37.69 -11.22 -11.93
CA ARG A 227 -38.70 -10.56 -11.09
C ARG A 227 -38.19 -10.20 -9.69
N LEU A 228 -37.16 -10.89 -9.21
CA LEU A 228 -36.52 -10.63 -7.93
C LEU A 228 -35.02 -10.54 -8.16
N SER A 229 -34.42 -9.41 -7.82
CA SER A 229 -32.99 -9.16 -7.95
C SER A 229 -32.51 -8.35 -6.76
N GLY A 230 -31.41 -8.75 -6.14
CA GLY A 230 -30.87 -8.07 -4.98
C GLY A 230 -29.66 -8.78 -4.38
N TRP A 231 -29.28 -8.33 -3.20
CA TRP A 231 -28.08 -8.75 -2.49
C TRP A 231 -28.37 -9.84 -1.48
N VAL A 232 -27.40 -10.75 -1.34
CA VAL A 232 -27.38 -11.80 -0.33
C VAL A 232 -26.02 -11.89 0.36
N TYR A 233 -26.03 -12.46 1.57
CA TYR A 233 -24.81 -12.84 2.26
C TYR A 233 -24.08 -13.96 1.50
N PRO A 234 -22.74 -13.94 1.46
CA PRO A 234 -21.95 -14.91 0.71
C PRO A 234 -22.10 -16.33 1.30
N ASP A 235 -22.37 -16.43 2.60
CA ASP A 235 -22.61 -17.71 3.30
C ASP A 235 -23.81 -18.48 2.75
N PHE A 236 -24.73 -17.79 2.05
CA PHE A 236 -25.85 -18.43 1.40
C PHE A 236 -25.55 -18.89 -0.02
N VAL A 237 -24.35 -18.69 -0.54
CA VAL A 237 -24.06 -18.90 -1.96
C VAL A 237 -23.19 -20.14 -2.15
N ARG A 238 -23.72 -21.13 -2.87
CA ARG A 238 -22.97 -22.31 -3.32
C ARG A 238 -22.77 -22.25 -4.84
N VAL A 239 -21.52 -22.38 -5.27
CA VAL A 239 -21.17 -22.43 -6.70
C VAL A 239 -21.53 -23.81 -7.25
N VAL A 240 -22.16 -23.83 -8.42
CA VAL A 240 -22.36 -25.07 -9.19
C VAL A 240 -21.12 -25.26 -10.05
N GLU A 241 -20.30 -26.25 -9.72
CA GLU A 241 -19.16 -26.67 -10.55
C GLU A 241 -19.60 -27.39 -11.83
#